data_AF-A0A0D0JPW6-F1
#
_entry.id   AF-A0A0D0JPW6-F1
#
_cell.length_a   1.000
_cell.length_b   1.000
_cell.length_c   1.000
_cell.angle_alpha   90.00
_cell.angle_beta   90.00
_cell.angle_gamma   90.00
#
_symmetry.space_group_name_H-M   'P 1'
#
loop_
_entity.id
_entity.type
_entity.pdbx_description
1 polymer ?
#
loop_
_entity_poly.entity_id
_entity_poly.type
_entity_poly.pdbx_seq_one_letter_code
_entity_poly.pdbx_strand_id
1 'polypeptide(L)'
;MTVITDNIKNIAQVPSGSSVWFSTDLRTTATGIVESKQHEASPDAQGNISIDLIPGPAKVRFAGSLAGDLRITVPASGPVTLRSLITAALLIPPDSPIELLQTAVELYLQENPIEGGGDLTKAVADQTYVPLTLKPDGITYNGDGTVANSTSGGIKTVYTWNADGTVNTETSQGLRKTWVYTNGLPTSSTVQAV
;
A
#
# COMPACT_ATOMS: atom_id res chain seq x y z
N MET A 1 23.18 21.87 30.83
CA MET A 1 21.92 22.25 30.17
C MET A 1 22.20 22.25 28.69
N THR A 2 21.38 21.50 27.95
CA THR A 2 21.59 21.21 26.53
C THR A 2 20.30 21.56 25.81
N VAL A 3 20.38 22.55 24.92
CA VAL A 3 19.25 23.01 24.13
C VAL A 3 19.14 22.15 22.88
N ILE A 4 18.00 21.50 22.70
CA ILE A 4 17.66 20.76 21.49
C ILE A 4 16.83 21.67 20.59
N THR A 5 17.32 21.92 19.37
CA THR A 5 16.62 22.74 18.37
C THR A 5 16.44 21.97 17.07
N ASP A 6 15.22 21.84 16.55
CA ASP A 6 14.98 21.18 15.26
C ASP A 6 13.69 21.64 14.59
N ASN A 7 13.56 21.44 13.27
CA ASN A 7 12.33 21.67 12.52
C ASN A 7 11.57 20.36 12.30
N ILE A 8 10.39 20.23 12.91
CA ILE A 8 9.59 18.99 12.91
C ILE A 8 9.13 18.59 11.50
N LYS A 9 9.06 19.51 10.52
CA LYS A 9 8.65 19.18 9.13
C LYS A 9 9.57 18.14 8.46
N ASN A 10 10.78 17.94 8.99
CA ASN A 10 11.76 16.98 8.48
C ASN A 10 11.75 15.63 9.22
N ILE A 11 10.83 15.40 10.15
CA ILE A 11 10.68 14.13 10.87
C ILE A 11 9.51 13.36 10.26
N ALA A 12 9.80 12.22 9.63
CA ALA A 12 8.83 11.43 8.90
C ALA A 12 7.60 11.09 9.75
N GLN A 13 6.40 11.28 9.18
CA GLN A 13 5.09 10.93 9.75
C GLN A 13 4.60 11.75 10.96
N VAL A 14 5.27 12.82 11.36
CA VAL A 14 4.75 13.71 12.41
C VAL A 14 3.79 14.73 11.78
N PRO A 15 2.50 14.77 12.17
CA PRO A 15 1.56 15.77 11.65
C PRO A 15 2.07 17.19 11.92
N SER A 16 1.88 18.12 10.97
CA SER A 16 2.30 19.50 11.14
C SER A 16 1.69 20.12 12.39
N GLY A 17 2.51 20.69 13.27
CA GLY A 17 2.06 21.31 14.53
C GLY A 17 2.02 20.35 15.73
N SER A 18 2.46 19.10 15.58
CA SER A 18 2.50 18.14 16.69
C SER A 18 3.63 18.44 17.67
N SER A 19 3.33 18.40 18.96
CA SER A 19 4.32 18.54 20.03
C SER A 19 5.19 17.29 20.19
N VAL A 20 6.41 17.49 20.66
CA VAL A 20 7.35 16.43 21.03
C VAL A 20 7.47 16.39 22.54
N TRP A 21 7.30 15.20 23.13
CA TRP A 21 7.38 15.01 24.58
C TRP A 21 8.68 14.32 24.96
N PHE A 22 9.40 14.90 25.91
CA PHE A 22 10.65 14.34 26.44
C PHE A 22 10.43 13.90 27.89
N SER A 23 10.70 12.63 28.22
CA SER A 23 10.79 12.19 29.61
C SER A 23 12.25 12.13 30.01
N THR A 24 12.68 13.05 30.87
CA THR A 24 13.99 13.03 31.52
C THR A 24 13.79 13.35 33.00
N ASP A 25 14.76 12.94 33.83
CA ASP A 25 14.77 13.27 35.24
C ASP A 25 15.32 14.69 35.42
N LEU A 26 14.53 15.60 36.00
CA LEU A 26 14.98 16.97 36.29
C LEU A 26 15.51 17.08 37.72
N ARG A 27 16.80 17.42 37.88
CA ARG A 27 17.35 17.90 39.16
C ARG A 27 17.05 19.39 39.27
N THR A 28 16.07 19.78 40.07
CA THR A 28 15.88 21.20 40.39
C THR A 28 16.93 21.62 41.42
N THR A 29 17.59 22.75 41.16
CA THR A 29 18.76 23.23 41.91
C THR A 29 18.47 23.64 43.36
N ALA A 30 17.23 23.49 43.85
CA ALA A 30 16.84 23.89 45.19
C ALA A 30 16.66 22.73 46.19
N THR A 31 16.34 21.50 45.76
CA THR A 31 15.91 20.44 46.70
C THR A 31 16.40 19.02 46.38
N GLY A 32 17.02 18.77 45.21
CA GLY A 32 17.54 17.43 44.87
C GLY A 32 16.45 16.37 44.62
N ILE A 33 15.20 16.78 44.42
CA ILE A 33 14.10 15.88 44.06
C ILE A 33 14.13 15.61 42.56
N VAL A 34 14.01 14.33 42.21
CA VAL A 34 13.86 13.81 40.83
C VAL A 34 12.38 13.91 40.46
N GLU A 35 12.00 14.88 39.63
CA GLU A 35 10.69 14.85 38.97
C GLU A 35 10.84 14.18 37.60
N SER A 36 10.34 12.95 37.47
CA SER A 36 10.13 12.30 36.17
C SER A 36 8.86 12.89 35.53
N LYS A 37 8.96 14.09 34.97
CA LYS A 37 7.87 14.70 34.20
C LYS A 37 8.13 14.58 32.71
N GLN A 38 7.05 14.45 31.95
CA GLN A 38 7.11 14.65 30.50
C GLN A 38 7.17 16.15 30.23
N HIS A 39 8.14 16.57 29.44
CA HIS A 39 8.31 17.95 29.01
C HIS A 39 7.86 18.10 27.57
N GLU A 40 6.88 18.97 27.34
CA GLU A 40 6.38 19.26 26.01
C GLU A 40 7.26 20.31 25.34
N ALA A 41 7.74 20.01 24.13
CA ALA A 41 8.30 20.97 23.20
C ALA A 41 7.27 21.20 22.08
N SER A 42 6.50 22.27 22.21
CA SER A 42 5.51 22.66 21.20
C SER A 42 6.20 23.40 20.04
N PRO A 43 5.91 23.05 18.78
CA PRO A 43 6.50 23.74 17.63
C PRO A 43 5.99 25.18 17.48
N ASP A 44 6.86 26.08 17.03
CA ASP A 44 6.49 27.43 16.60
C ASP A 44 5.71 27.43 15.27
N ALA A 45 5.31 28.62 14.78
CA ALA A 45 4.59 28.77 13.51
C ALA A 45 5.39 28.29 12.28
N GLN A 46 6.71 28.16 12.41
CA GLN A 46 7.62 27.65 11.38
C GLN A 46 7.89 26.14 11.53
N GLY A 47 7.44 25.53 12.63
CA GLY A 47 7.62 24.13 12.95
C GLY A 47 8.88 23.83 13.77
N ASN A 48 9.56 24.85 14.31
CA ASN A 48 10.75 24.65 15.13
C ASN A 48 10.39 24.36 16.59
N ILE A 49 11.11 23.45 17.21
CA ILE A 49 11.07 23.22 18.66
C ILE A 49 12.37 23.69 19.30
N SER A 50 12.27 24.11 20.56
CA SER A 50 13.41 24.41 21.41
C SER A 50 13.11 23.97 22.84
N ILE A 51 13.93 23.09 23.40
CA ILE A 51 13.79 22.62 24.78
C ILE A 51 15.15 22.41 25.43
N ASP A 52 15.26 22.78 26.70
CA ASP A 52 16.48 22.56 27.49
C ASP A 52 16.30 21.33 28.38
N LEU A 53 17.15 20.32 28.16
CA LEU A 53 17.12 19.06 28.89
C LEU A 53 18.41 18.87 29.71
N ILE A 54 18.28 18.10 30.80
CA ILE A 54 19.44 17.64 31.56
C ILE A 54 20.16 16.55 30.74
N PRO A 55 21.50 16.61 30.66
CA PRO A 55 22.29 15.54 30.06
C PRO A 55 22.03 14.17 30.71
N GLY A 56 22.03 13.13 29.89
CA GLY A 56 21.82 11.75 30.34
C GLY A 56 20.74 11.02 29.56
N PRO A 57 20.34 9.83 30.03
CA PRO A 57 19.30 9.04 29.39
C PRO A 57 17.95 9.77 29.42
N ALA A 58 17.29 9.84 28.27
CA ALA A 58 15.95 10.38 28.15
C ALA A 58 15.11 9.50 27.21
N LYS A 59 13.81 9.77 27.17
CA LYS A 59 12.95 9.23 26.11
C LYS A 59 12.27 10.37 25.36
N VAL A 60 12.03 10.15 24.07
CA VAL A 60 11.26 11.05 23.23
C VAL A 60 10.03 10.34 22.68
N ARG A 61 8.89 11.03 22.72
CA ARG A 61 7.62 10.60 22.16
C ARG A 61 7.09 11.67 21.22
N PHE A 62 6.69 11.26 20.03
CA PHE A 62 6.00 12.12 19.07
C PHE A 62 4.49 12.00 19.28
N ALA A 63 3.77 13.13 19.34
CA ALA A 63 2.32 13.09 19.39
C ALA A 63 1.77 12.40 18.13
N GLY A 64 0.87 11.43 18.31
CA GLY A 64 0.30 10.62 17.23
C GLY A 64 1.14 9.40 16.82
N SER A 65 2.33 9.19 17.40
CA SER A 65 3.10 7.96 17.14
C SER A 65 2.49 6.75 17.84
N LEU A 66 2.18 5.70 17.07
CA LEU A 66 1.79 4.38 17.59
C LEU A 66 3.02 3.55 18.02
N ALA A 67 4.24 4.01 17.74
CA ALA A 67 5.48 3.22 17.86
C ALA A 67 6.15 3.27 19.25
N GLY A 68 5.50 3.84 20.27
CA GLY A 68 6.04 3.90 21.64
C GLY A 68 7.16 4.94 21.84
N ASP A 69 7.83 4.87 22.99
CA ASP A 69 8.88 5.82 23.40
C ASP A 69 10.25 5.44 22.82
N LEU A 70 10.94 6.37 22.15
CA LEU A 70 12.32 6.18 21.70
C LEU A 70 13.30 6.58 22.82
N ARG A 71 14.22 5.69 23.19
CA ARG A 71 15.29 6.01 24.14
C ARG A 71 16.39 6.82 23.45
N ILE A 72 16.81 7.93 24.04
CA ILE A 72 17.88 8.80 23.54
C ILE A 72 18.86 9.13 24.67
N THR A 73 20.05 9.62 24.32
CA THR A 73 21.01 10.16 25.31
C THR A 73 21.25 11.64 25.02
N VAL A 74 20.85 12.52 25.93
CA VAL A 74 21.11 13.96 25.85
C VAL A 74 22.58 14.22 26.20
N PRO A 75 23.38 14.82 25.32
CA PRO A 75 24.80 15.05 25.60
C PRO A 75 25.00 16.14 26.66
N ALA A 76 26.20 16.15 27.26
CA ALA A 76 26.58 17.06 28.34
C ALA A 76 26.57 18.55 27.97
N SER A 77 26.82 18.86 26.70
CA SER A 77 26.86 20.22 26.15
C SER A 77 26.82 20.21 24.62
N GLY A 78 26.63 21.39 24.03
CA GLY A 78 26.69 21.64 22.60
C GLY A 78 25.32 21.89 21.95
N PRO A 79 25.29 22.45 20.73
CA PRO A 79 24.07 22.53 19.93
C PRO A 79 23.71 21.12 19.46
N VAL A 80 22.48 20.70 19.70
CA VAL A 80 22.01 19.36 19.35
C VAL A 80 20.69 19.49 18.61
N THR A 81 20.54 18.75 17.51
CA THR A 81 19.26 18.65 16.82
C THR A 81 18.53 17.39 17.29
N LEU A 82 17.20 17.41 17.28
CA LEU A 82 16.44 16.22 17.61
C LEU A 82 16.79 15.06 16.65
N ARG A 83 17.01 15.37 15.37
CA ARG A 83 17.50 14.43 14.37
C ARG A 83 18.81 13.78 14.77
N SER A 84 19.82 14.51 15.24
CA SER A 84 21.10 13.90 15.62
C SER A 84 20.96 12.93 16.80
N LEU A 85 20.04 13.21 17.74
CA LEU A 85 19.74 12.33 18.87
C LEU A 85 19.01 11.04 18.44
N ILE A 86 18.01 11.15 17.56
CA ILE A 86 17.31 9.99 16.99
C ILE A 86 18.28 9.11 16.20
N THR A 87 19.13 9.75 15.40
CA THR A 87 20.10 9.13 14.51
C THR A 87 21.12 8.32 15.34
N ALA A 88 21.69 8.94 16.40
CA ALA A 88 22.54 8.23 17.37
C ALA A 88 21.82 7.09 18.11
N ALA A 89 20.55 7.27 18.48
CA ALA A 89 19.76 6.26 19.18
C ALA A 89 19.40 5.05 18.32
N LEU A 90 19.23 5.25 17.01
CA LEU A 90 19.01 4.20 16.02
C LEU A 90 20.33 3.58 15.51
N LEU A 91 21.49 4.00 16.04
CA LEU A 91 22.82 3.63 15.54
C LEU A 91 23.02 3.94 14.06
N ILE A 92 22.30 4.91 13.52
CA ILE A 92 22.50 5.41 12.17
C ILE A 92 23.35 6.66 12.32
N PRO A 93 24.61 6.72 11.87
CA PRO A 93 25.33 8.00 11.80
C PRO A 93 24.60 9.03 10.91
N PRO A 94 24.62 10.33 11.22
CA PRO A 94 23.98 11.36 10.39
C PRO A 94 24.59 11.50 9.00
N ASP A 95 25.86 11.10 8.86
CA ASP A 95 26.61 11.04 7.61
C ASP A 95 26.68 9.61 7.05
N SER A 96 25.77 8.72 7.44
CA SER A 96 25.74 7.35 6.91
C SER A 96 25.64 7.41 5.39
N PRO A 97 26.61 6.82 4.67
CA PRO A 97 26.48 6.63 3.22
C PRO A 97 25.17 5.90 2.93
N ILE A 98 24.53 6.26 1.82
CA ILE A 98 23.23 5.70 1.44
C ILE A 98 23.29 4.17 1.29
N GLU A 99 24.46 3.64 0.99
CA GLU A 99 24.76 2.22 0.89
C GLU A 99 24.64 1.49 2.24
N LEU A 100 25.04 2.12 3.36
CA LEU A 100 24.86 1.54 4.71
C LEU A 100 23.39 1.55 5.13
N LEU A 101 22.64 2.60 4.75
CA LEU A 101 21.19 2.65 4.98
C LEU A 101 20.47 1.56 4.19
N GLN A 102 20.84 1.36 2.92
CA GLN A 102 20.31 0.27 2.09
C GLN A 102 20.62 -1.09 2.70
N THR A 103 21.86 -1.33 3.11
CA THR A 103 22.28 -2.59 3.74
C THR A 103 21.51 -2.87 5.03
N ALA A 104 21.30 -1.85 5.88
CA ALA A 104 20.56 -1.99 7.13
C ALA A 104 19.06 -2.26 6.90
N VAL A 105 18.46 -1.62 5.90
CA VAL A 105 17.06 -1.88 5.50
C VAL A 105 16.92 -3.29 4.92
N GLU A 106 17.86 -3.74 4.09
CA GLU A 106 17.87 -5.11 3.55
C GLU A 106 17.99 -6.16 4.65
N LEU A 107 18.91 -5.99 5.61
CA LEU A 107 19.04 -6.85 6.79
C LEU A 107 17.76 -6.89 7.61
N TYR A 108 17.15 -5.73 7.87
CA TYR A 108 15.90 -5.66 8.62
C TYR A 108 14.76 -6.41 7.92
N LEU A 109 14.62 -6.26 6.60
CA LEU A 109 13.61 -6.97 5.81
C LEU A 109 13.89 -8.47 5.72
N GLN A 110 15.15 -8.89 5.75
CA GLN A 110 15.55 -10.29 5.78
C GLN A 110 15.22 -10.96 7.13
N GLU A 111 15.43 -10.23 8.24
CA GLU A 111 15.14 -10.71 9.59
C GLU A 111 13.65 -10.59 9.96
N ASN A 112 12.93 -9.68 9.31
CA ASN A 112 11.51 -9.41 9.54
C ASN A 112 10.75 -9.54 8.21
N PRO A 113 10.62 -10.77 7.67
CA PRO A 113 9.91 -11.00 6.43
C PRO A 113 8.47 -10.49 6.58
N ILE A 114 8.00 -9.74 5.58
CA ILE A 114 6.63 -9.22 5.56
C ILE A 114 5.69 -10.42 5.44
N GLU A 115 5.07 -10.82 6.56
CA GLU A 115 4.03 -11.85 6.54
C GLU A 115 2.86 -11.37 5.65
N GLY A 116 2.81 -11.91 4.43
CA GLY A 116 1.67 -11.76 3.53
C GLY A 116 1.78 -10.73 2.41
N GLY A 117 2.95 -10.14 2.12
CA GLY A 117 3.03 -9.16 1.04
C GLY A 117 4.41 -8.97 0.43
N GLY A 118 4.80 -9.84 -0.50
CA GLY A 118 5.98 -9.56 -1.34
C GLY A 118 6.51 -10.68 -2.22
N ASP A 119 6.29 -11.95 -1.88
CA ASP A 119 6.94 -13.09 -2.57
C ASP A 119 6.27 -13.54 -3.87
N LEU A 120 5.36 -12.73 -4.43
CA LEU A 120 4.95 -12.88 -5.82
C LEU A 120 6.08 -12.38 -6.72
N THR A 121 7.12 -13.19 -6.83
CA THR A 121 8.14 -13.01 -7.87
C THR A 121 7.45 -13.04 -9.23
N LYS A 122 8.03 -12.36 -10.23
CA LYS A 122 7.49 -12.42 -11.60
C LYS A 122 7.27 -13.87 -12.07
N ALA A 123 8.17 -14.78 -11.72
CA ALA A 123 8.03 -16.20 -12.05
C ALA A 123 6.81 -16.85 -11.38
N VAL A 124 6.58 -16.57 -10.09
CA VAL A 124 5.39 -17.06 -9.36
C VAL A 124 4.11 -16.40 -9.92
N ALA A 125 4.17 -15.12 -10.26
CA ALA A 125 3.06 -14.40 -10.87
C ALA A 125 2.73 -14.95 -12.27
N ASP A 126 3.71 -15.18 -13.13
CA ASP A 126 3.52 -15.77 -14.48
C ASP A 126 2.99 -17.21 -14.40
N GLN A 127 3.32 -17.95 -13.34
CA GLN A 127 2.84 -19.32 -13.12
C GLN A 127 1.42 -19.34 -12.53
N THR A 128 1.10 -18.39 -11.66
CA THR A 128 -0.22 -18.25 -11.00
C THR A 128 -1.25 -17.64 -11.94
N TYR A 129 -0.85 -16.60 -12.66
CA TYR A 129 -1.65 -15.90 -13.66
C TYR A 129 -1.21 -16.37 -15.03
N VAL A 130 -1.77 -17.51 -15.45
CA VAL A 130 -1.59 -18.03 -16.80
C VAL A 130 -1.83 -16.88 -17.79
N PRO A 131 -0.94 -16.63 -18.77
CA PRO A 131 -1.14 -15.59 -19.76
C PRO A 131 -2.53 -15.69 -20.36
N LEU A 132 -3.25 -14.57 -20.39
CA LEU A 132 -4.58 -14.49 -21.01
C LEU A 132 -4.45 -14.95 -22.46
N THR A 133 -4.82 -16.21 -22.70
CA THR A 133 -4.83 -16.76 -24.05
C THR A 133 -6.09 -16.28 -24.73
N LEU A 134 -5.98 -15.11 -25.37
CA LEU A 134 -7.05 -14.58 -26.21
C LEU A 134 -7.31 -15.59 -27.33
N LYS A 135 -8.54 -16.11 -27.40
CA LYS A 135 -9.00 -16.89 -28.52
C LYS A 135 -9.50 -15.94 -29.59
N PRO A 136 -9.13 -16.14 -30.87
CA PRO A 136 -9.59 -15.26 -31.94
C PRO A 136 -11.11 -15.37 -32.09
N ASP A 137 -11.73 -14.21 -32.27
CA ASP A 137 -13.13 -14.12 -32.65
C ASP A 137 -13.28 -14.36 -34.15
N GLY A 138 -14.42 -14.89 -34.58
CA GLY A 138 -14.65 -15.23 -35.99
C GLY A 138 -16.12 -15.43 -36.34
N ILE A 139 -16.44 -15.20 -37.61
CA ILE A 139 -17.78 -15.43 -38.17
C ILE A 139 -17.61 -16.26 -39.44
N THR A 140 -18.39 -17.33 -39.56
CA THR A 140 -18.51 -18.11 -40.80
C THR A 140 -19.91 -17.96 -41.35
N TYR A 141 -20.03 -17.87 -42.67
CA TYR A 141 -21.30 -17.69 -43.37
C TYR A 141 -21.70 -18.96 -44.12
N ASN A 142 -23.01 -19.16 -44.28
CA ASN A 142 -23.60 -20.13 -45.19
C ASN A 142 -23.45 -19.62 -46.64
N GLY A 143 -23.72 -20.48 -47.62
CA GLY A 143 -23.67 -20.11 -49.04
C GLY A 143 -24.69 -19.04 -49.46
N ASP A 144 -25.76 -18.84 -48.68
CA ASP A 144 -26.78 -17.81 -48.87
C ASP A 144 -26.42 -16.46 -48.18
N GLY A 145 -25.25 -16.37 -47.54
CA GLY A 145 -24.78 -15.17 -46.85
C GLY A 145 -25.30 -15.01 -45.42
N THR A 146 -26.15 -15.91 -44.91
CA THR A 146 -26.54 -15.93 -43.49
C THR A 146 -25.39 -16.41 -42.61
N VAL A 147 -25.35 -16.02 -41.34
CA VAL A 147 -24.28 -16.47 -40.42
C VAL A 147 -24.49 -17.94 -40.06
N ALA A 148 -23.51 -18.80 -40.37
CA ALA A 148 -23.52 -20.20 -39.98
C ALA A 148 -23.12 -20.38 -38.51
N ASN A 149 -22.04 -19.73 -38.10
CA ASN A 149 -21.58 -19.72 -36.71
C ASN A 149 -20.70 -18.51 -36.40
N SER A 150 -20.69 -18.12 -35.13
CA SER A 150 -19.77 -17.15 -34.56
C SER A 150 -18.92 -17.80 -33.47
N THR A 151 -17.70 -17.33 -33.30
CA THR A 151 -16.84 -17.66 -32.15
C THR A 151 -16.46 -16.35 -31.48
N SER A 152 -16.67 -16.26 -30.16
CA SER A 152 -16.17 -15.14 -29.37
C SER A 152 -15.56 -15.64 -28.07
N GLY A 153 -14.33 -15.25 -27.78
CA GLY A 153 -13.60 -15.71 -26.59
C GLY A 153 -13.47 -17.23 -26.49
N GLY A 154 -13.49 -17.94 -27.62
CA GLY A 154 -13.44 -19.41 -27.69
C GLY A 154 -14.80 -20.11 -27.54
N ILE A 155 -15.88 -19.36 -27.31
CA ILE A 155 -17.24 -19.90 -27.27
C ILE A 155 -17.79 -19.87 -28.69
N LYS A 156 -18.13 -21.05 -29.22
CA LYS A 156 -18.79 -21.19 -30.53
C LYS A 156 -20.31 -21.18 -30.37
N THR A 157 -20.97 -20.31 -31.13
CA THR A 157 -22.43 -20.28 -31.28
C THR A 157 -22.80 -20.62 -32.71
N VAL A 158 -23.65 -21.63 -32.91
CA VAL A 158 -24.11 -22.09 -34.23
C VAL A 158 -25.55 -21.64 -34.45
N TYR A 159 -25.86 -21.14 -35.65
CA TYR A 159 -27.18 -20.65 -36.00
C TYR A 159 -27.84 -21.49 -37.08
N THR A 160 -29.15 -21.63 -37.00
CA THR A 160 -29.99 -22.07 -38.12
C THR A 160 -31.01 -21.00 -38.43
N TRP A 161 -31.51 -20.99 -39.67
CA TRP A 161 -32.36 -19.93 -40.18
C TRP A 161 -33.68 -20.50 -40.70
N ASN A 162 -34.74 -19.72 -40.54
CA ASN A 162 -36.01 -19.93 -41.21
C ASN A 162 -35.90 -19.46 -42.67
N ALA A 163 -36.84 -19.89 -43.52
CA ALA A 163 -36.86 -19.51 -44.94
C ALA A 163 -37.04 -17.99 -45.16
N ASP A 164 -37.63 -17.28 -44.19
CA ASP A 164 -37.83 -15.83 -44.22
C ASP A 164 -36.58 -15.03 -43.77
N GLY A 165 -35.47 -15.72 -43.47
CA GLY A 165 -34.23 -15.10 -43.01
C GLY A 165 -34.21 -14.74 -41.52
N THR A 166 -35.22 -15.12 -40.74
CA THR A 166 -35.16 -15.02 -39.27
C THR A 166 -34.37 -16.18 -38.66
N VAL A 167 -33.76 -15.99 -37.49
CA VAL A 167 -33.02 -17.06 -36.80
C VAL A 167 -34.00 -18.09 -36.27
N ASN A 168 -33.85 -19.36 -36.65
CA ASN A 168 -34.64 -20.45 -36.10
C ASN A 168 -34.07 -20.91 -34.75
N THR A 169 -32.78 -21.29 -34.73
CA THR A 169 -32.11 -21.72 -33.50
C THR A 169 -30.74 -21.10 -33.35
N GLU A 170 -30.32 -20.89 -32.11
CA GLU A 170 -28.94 -20.63 -31.72
C GLU A 170 -28.49 -21.71 -30.73
N THR A 171 -27.33 -22.32 -30.95
CA THR A 171 -26.76 -23.33 -30.06
C THR A 171 -25.40 -22.87 -29.56
N SER A 172 -25.25 -22.70 -28.25
CA SER A 172 -24.03 -22.26 -27.60
C SER A 172 -23.83 -23.01 -26.29
N GLN A 173 -22.60 -23.44 -26.00
CA GLN A 173 -22.24 -24.08 -24.72
C GLN A 173 -23.16 -25.26 -24.31
N GLY A 174 -23.56 -26.10 -25.28
CA GLY A 174 -24.45 -27.25 -25.02
C GLY A 174 -25.91 -26.88 -24.73
N LEU A 175 -26.30 -25.63 -24.93
CA LEU A 175 -27.68 -25.17 -24.85
C LEU A 175 -28.16 -24.70 -26.22
N ARG A 176 -29.37 -25.11 -26.59
CA ARG A 176 -30.07 -24.66 -27.78
C ARG A 176 -31.24 -23.79 -27.39
N LYS A 177 -31.26 -22.58 -27.93
CA LYS A 177 -32.43 -21.71 -27.92
C LYS A 177 -33.16 -21.80 -29.26
N THR A 178 -34.48 -21.92 -29.21
CA THR A 178 -35.35 -21.92 -30.39
C THR A 178 -36.31 -20.75 -30.28
N TRP A 179 -36.43 -19.98 -31.36
CA TRP A 179 -37.23 -18.76 -31.41
C TRP A 179 -38.57 -19.00 -32.11
N VAL A 180 -39.61 -18.31 -31.63
CA VAL A 180 -40.93 -18.28 -32.27
C VAL A 180 -41.24 -16.84 -32.67
N TYR A 181 -41.80 -16.67 -33.86
CA TYR A 181 -42.06 -15.36 -34.46
C TYR A 181 -43.52 -15.18 -34.85
N THR A 182 -43.97 -13.93 -34.83
CA THR A 182 -45.22 -13.49 -35.47
C THR A 182 -44.90 -12.28 -36.34
N ASN A 183 -45.20 -12.34 -37.63
CA ASN A 183 -44.89 -11.28 -38.60
C ASN A 183 -43.41 -10.84 -38.60
N GLY A 184 -42.49 -11.80 -38.50
CA GLY A 184 -41.03 -11.54 -38.46
C GLY A 184 -40.50 -11.00 -37.12
N LEU A 185 -41.37 -10.79 -36.12
CA LEU A 185 -40.98 -10.32 -34.79
C LEU A 185 -40.93 -11.48 -33.78
N PRO A 186 -39.86 -11.60 -32.97
CA PRO A 186 -39.77 -12.67 -31.99
C PRO A 186 -40.82 -12.46 -30.90
N THR A 187 -41.62 -13.49 -30.63
CA THR A 187 -42.70 -13.46 -29.63
C THR A 187 -42.39 -14.33 -28.42
N SER A 188 -41.61 -15.39 -28.58
CA SER A 188 -41.13 -16.22 -27.47
C SER A 188 -39.89 -17.03 -27.86
N SER A 189 -39.29 -17.69 -26.87
CA SER A 189 -38.22 -18.65 -27.09
C SER A 189 -38.20 -19.72 -26.01
N THR A 190 -37.66 -20.89 -26.34
CA THR A 190 -37.40 -21.99 -25.39
C THR A 190 -35.91 -22.31 -25.37
N VAL A 191 -35.40 -22.80 -24.24
CA VAL A 191 -34.00 -23.23 -24.08
C VAL A 191 -33.96 -24.67 -23.57
N GLN A 192 -33.14 -25.51 -24.19
CA GLN A 192 -32.95 -26.91 -23.82
C GLN A 192 -31.49 -27.32 -23.96
N ALA A 193 -31.06 -28.31 -23.17
CA ALA A 193 -29.77 -28.95 -23.37
C ALA A 193 -29.76 -29.76 -24.68
N VAL A 194 -28.59 -29.87 -25.32
CA VAL A 194 -28.38 -30.59 -26.59
C VAL A 194 -27.24 -31.58 -26.50
#